data_AF-A0A841KPT4-F1
#
_entry.id   AF-A0A841KPT4-F1
#
_cell.length_a   1.000
_cell.length_b   1.000
_cell.length_c   1.000
_cell.angle_alpha   90.00
_cell.angle_beta   90.00
_cell.angle_gamma   90.00
#
_symmetry.space_group_name_H-M   'P 1'
#
loop_
_entity.id
_entity.type
_entity.pdbx_description
1 polymer ?
#
loop_
_entity_poly.entity_id
_entity_poly.type
_entity_poly.pdbx_seq_one_letter_code
_entity_poly.pdbx_strand_id
1 'polypeptide(L)'
;MNKKNISMIISVFMIVFILTSCNSDYNKQVKAYEALYDETMSLVDSENVYKSIKDNNLTSNLDELNRLLEHIKEILPDDKLDDFLLLRTKHDILKKVIEGGLKWESLDDLDKLSIKDSIDRFKPKQ
;
A
#
# COMPACT_ATOMS: atom_id res chain seq x y z
N MET A 1 16.70 30.83 24.01
CA MET A 1 15.33 30.98 23.44
C MET A 1 14.57 29.69 23.73
N ASN A 2 13.42 29.80 24.41
CA ASN A 2 12.86 28.78 25.31
C ASN A 2 12.04 27.66 24.63
N LYS A 3 12.22 26.43 25.14
CA LYS A 3 11.54 25.15 24.79
C LYS A 3 10.00 25.12 24.93
N LYS A 4 9.31 26.25 25.14
CA LYS A 4 7.87 26.29 25.44
C LYS A 4 6.93 26.47 24.22
N ASN A 5 7.46 26.78 23.04
CA ASN A 5 6.62 27.08 21.87
C ASN A 5 6.46 25.92 20.86
N ILE A 6 7.09 24.77 21.10
CA ILE A 6 6.94 23.58 20.22
C ILE A 6 5.71 22.74 20.65
N SER A 7 5.22 22.92 21.88
CA SER A 7 4.11 22.12 22.43
C SER A 7 2.71 22.59 22.01
N MET A 8 2.57 23.77 21.37
CA MET A 8 1.26 24.40 21.13
C MET A 8 0.75 24.23 19.68
N ILE A 9 1.53 23.61 18.79
CA ILE A 9 1.11 23.36 17.40
C ILE A 9 0.43 21.99 17.26
N ILE A 10 0.69 21.06 18.18
CA ILE A 10 0.14 19.69 18.11
C ILE A 10 -1.33 19.64 18.57
N SER A 11 -1.78 20.57 19.42
CA SER A 11 -3.11 20.49 20.04
C SER A 11 -4.23 21.22 19.29
N VAL A 12 -3.97 21.89 18.16
CA VAL A 12 -5.02 22.66 17.43
C VAL A 12 -5.52 21.93 16.18
N PHE A 13 -4.87 20.86 15.73
CA PHE A 13 -5.34 20.08 14.58
C PHE A 13 -6.52 19.14 14.89
N MET A 14 -7.01 19.08 16.13
CA MET A 14 -7.97 18.07 16.57
C MET A 14 -9.45 18.48 16.51
N ILE A 15 -9.82 19.74 16.19
CA ILE A 15 -11.20 20.20 16.46
C ILE A 15 -11.80 21.12 15.37
N VAL A 16 -11.59 20.91 14.07
CA VAL A 16 -12.39 21.63 13.05
C VAL A 16 -12.58 20.89 11.71
N PHE A 17 -12.93 19.60 11.69
CA PHE A 17 -13.34 18.93 10.44
C PHE A 17 -14.56 18.03 10.58
N ILE A 18 -15.49 18.46 11.43
CA ILE A 18 -16.86 17.97 11.46
C ILE A 18 -17.61 19.04 10.63
N LEU A 19 -17.93 18.79 9.36
CA LEU A 19 -19.33 18.74 8.88
C LEU A 19 -19.45 18.45 7.35
N THR A 20 -18.42 17.92 6.67
CA THR A 20 -18.46 17.47 5.25
C THR A 20 -17.69 16.15 5.00
N SER A 21 -17.41 15.39 6.06
CA SER A 21 -16.16 14.63 6.24
C SER A 21 -16.11 13.17 5.75
N CYS A 22 -17.22 12.52 5.38
CA CYS A 22 -17.17 11.09 5.01
C CYS A 22 -16.39 10.84 3.70
N ASN A 23 -16.57 11.67 2.66
CA ASN A 23 -15.85 11.48 1.39
C ASN A 23 -14.39 11.95 1.46
N SER A 24 -14.05 12.90 2.33
CA SER A 24 -12.66 13.38 2.43
C SER A 24 -11.74 12.38 3.09
N ASP A 25 -12.22 11.66 4.10
CA ASP A 25 -11.38 10.70 4.83
C ASP A 25 -11.13 9.43 4.00
N TYR A 26 -12.18 8.83 3.41
CA TYR A 26 -12.04 7.72 2.47
C TYR A 26 -11.02 8.04 1.36
N ASN A 27 -11.19 9.18 0.67
CA ASN A 27 -10.28 9.58 -0.41
C ASN A 27 -8.85 9.81 0.07
N LYS A 28 -8.66 10.28 1.31
CA LYS A 28 -7.33 10.47 1.90
C LYS A 28 -6.67 9.12 2.18
N GLN A 29 -7.40 8.15 2.73
CA GLN A 29 -6.89 6.81 2.99
C GLN A 29 -6.55 6.07 1.70
N VAL A 30 -7.42 6.16 0.68
CA VAL A 30 -7.15 5.59 -0.66
C VAL A 30 -5.87 6.16 -1.26
N LYS A 31 -5.67 7.49 -1.21
CA LYS A 31 -4.43 8.11 -1.71
C LYS A 31 -3.18 7.66 -0.96
N ALA A 32 -3.27 7.51 0.37
CA ALA A 32 -2.15 7.00 1.16
C ALA A 32 -1.82 5.55 0.78
N TYR A 33 -2.85 4.72 0.60
CA TYR A 33 -2.69 3.35 0.12
C TYR A 33 -2.04 3.31 -1.27
N GLU A 34 -2.53 4.10 -2.22
CA GLU A 34 -2.01 4.11 -3.60
C GLU A 34 -0.55 4.57 -3.65
N ALA A 35 -0.18 5.62 -2.90
CA ALA A 35 1.19 6.09 -2.83
C ALA A 35 2.14 5.02 -2.29
N LEU A 36 1.78 4.36 -1.19
CA LEU A 36 2.59 3.29 -0.61
C LEU A 36 2.63 2.05 -1.51
N TYR A 37 1.53 1.74 -2.21
CA TYR A 37 1.48 0.64 -3.18
C TYR A 37 2.45 0.89 -4.33
N ASP A 38 2.40 2.08 -4.93
CA ASP A 38 3.26 2.44 -6.06
C ASP A 38 4.73 2.48 -5.64
N GLU A 39 5.03 3.05 -4.47
CA GLU A 39 6.38 3.01 -3.87
C GLU A 39 6.85 1.56 -3.70
N THR A 40 6.05 0.72 -3.05
CA THR A 40 6.38 -0.68 -2.79
C THR A 40 6.62 -1.46 -4.08
N MET A 41 5.74 -1.31 -5.07
CA MET A 41 5.86 -2.00 -6.36
C MET A 41 7.06 -1.48 -7.18
N SER A 42 7.40 -0.19 -7.07
CA SER A 42 8.56 0.37 -7.76
C SER A 42 9.88 -0.24 -7.27
N LEU A 43 9.94 -0.63 -5.99
CA LEU A 43 11.10 -1.24 -5.35
C LEU A 43 11.27 -2.74 -5.68
N VAL A 44 10.24 -3.40 -6.23
CA VAL A 44 10.36 -4.79 -6.67
C VAL A 44 11.13 -4.86 -7.99
N ASP A 45 12.25 -5.57 -7.98
CA ASP A 45 13.06 -5.87 -9.17
C ASP A 45 12.66 -7.25 -9.73
N SER A 46 12.11 -7.29 -10.94
CA SER A 46 11.67 -8.53 -11.58
C SER A 46 12.82 -9.49 -11.92
N GLU A 47 14.05 -8.99 -12.02
CA GLU A 47 15.23 -9.85 -12.23
C GLU A 47 15.85 -10.34 -10.91
N ASN A 48 15.62 -9.62 -9.81
CA ASN A 48 16.16 -9.94 -8.48
C ASN A 48 15.05 -9.93 -7.42
N VAL A 49 13.96 -10.67 -7.65
CA VAL A 49 12.73 -10.62 -6.83
C VAL A 49 12.99 -10.88 -5.34
N TYR A 50 13.59 -12.02 -4.98
CA TYR A 50 13.88 -12.35 -3.58
C TYR A 50 14.74 -11.29 -2.89
N LYS A 51 15.81 -10.85 -3.56
CA LYS A 51 16.76 -9.90 -3.02
C LYS A 51 16.11 -8.53 -2.82
N SER A 52 15.38 -8.01 -3.81
CA SER A 52 14.71 -6.72 -3.72
C SER A 52 13.65 -6.67 -2.62
N ILE A 53 12.91 -7.76 -2.40
CA ILE A 53 11.95 -7.86 -1.29
C ILE A 53 12.66 -7.77 0.06
N LYS A 54 13.76 -8.51 0.23
CA LYS A 54 14.51 -8.58 1.49
C LYS A 54 15.23 -7.26 1.80
N ASP A 55 15.96 -6.72 0.82
CA ASP A 55 16.79 -5.53 0.98
C ASP A 55 15.95 -4.28 1.28
N ASN A 56 14.72 -4.20 0.73
CA ASN A 56 13.79 -3.10 0.98
C ASN A 56 12.77 -3.39 2.08
N ASN A 57 12.85 -4.53 2.77
CA ASN A 57 11.91 -4.94 3.82
C ASN A 57 10.42 -4.84 3.39
N LEU A 58 10.10 -5.26 2.16
CA LEU A 58 8.78 -5.04 1.56
C LEU A 58 7.63 -5.77 2.28
N THR A 59 7.94 -6.75 3.12
CA THR A 59 6.96 -7.38 4.04
C THR A 59 6.36 -6.38 5.01
N SER A 60 7.16 -5.43 5.51
CA SER A 60 6.65 -4.38 6.40
C SER A 60 5.71 -3.43 5.67
N ASN A 61 6.03 -3.08 4.42
CA ASN A 61 5.14 -2.24 3.60
C ASN A 61 3.84 -2.98 3.28
N LEU A 62 3.89 -4.28 3.01
CA LEU A 62 2.69 -5.10 2.81
C LEU A 62 1.80 -5.11 4.06
N ASP A 63 2.39 -5.23 5.25
CA ASP A 63 1.65 -5.16 6.52
C ASP A 63 0.99 -3.79 6.73
N GLU A 64 1.66 -2.70 6.36
CA GLU A 64 1.09 -1.36 6.43
C GLU A 64 -0.04 -1.16 5.40
N LEU A 65 0.14 -1.65 4.16
CA LEU A 65 -0.91 -1.68 3.15
C LEU A 65 -2.12 -2.50 3.59
N ASN A 66 -1.92 -3.63 4.28
CA ASN A 66 -3.00 -4.42 4.87
C ASN A 66 -3.81 -3.60 5.88
N ARG A 67 -3.13 -2.86 6.76
CA ARG A 67 -3.79 -1.99 7.76
C ARG A 67 -4.58 -0.87 7.10
N LEU A 68 -4.00 -0.22 6.09
CA LEU A 68 -4.70 0.82 5.33
C LEU A 68 -5.93 0.25 4.61
N LEU A 69 -5.82 -0.92 3.99
CA LEU A 69 -6.93 -1.55 3.28
C LEU A 69 -8.08 -1.93 4.21
N GLU A 70 -7.80 -2.50 5.39
CA GLU A 70 -8.85 -2.78 6.38
C GLU A 70 -9.47 -1.48 6.92
N HIS A 71 -8.69 -0.42 7.12
CA HIS A 71 -9.26 0.86 7.53
C HIS A 71 -10.15 1.48 6.44
N ILE A 72 -9.75 1.43 5.17
CA ILE A 72 -10.57 1.89 4.03
C ILE A 72 -11.91 1.15 4.00
N LYS A 73 -11.89 -0.17 4.26
CA LYS A 73 -13.09 -1.01 4.32
C LYS A 73 -14.03 -0.63 5.47
N GLU A 74 -13.49 -0.25 6.64
CA GLU A 74 -14.29 0.21 7.78
C GLU A 74 -15.04 1.51 7.50
N ILE A 75 -14.46 2.40 6.68
CA ILE A 75 -15.03 3.71 6.34
C ILE A 75 -15.63 3.75 4.93
N LEU A 76 -15.82 2.59 4.30
CA LEU A 76 -16.24 2.45 2.90
C LEU A 76 -17.64 3.03 2.66
N PRO A 77 -17.78 4.05 1.80
CA PRO A 77 -19.10 4.51 1.36
C PRO A 77 -19.78 3.46 0.46
N ASP A 78 -21.12 3.36 0.54
CA ASP A 78 -21.91 2.39 -0.24
C ASP A 78 -21.70 2.52 -1.76
N ASP A 79 -21.48 3.75 -2.25
CA ASP A 79 -21.24 4.05 -3.68
C ASP A 79 -19.81 3.76 -4.15
N LYS A 80 -18.94 3.28 -3.25
CA LYS A 80 -17.51 3.05 -3.50
C LYS A 80 -17.08 1.59 -3.46
N LEU A 81 -18.03 0.66 -3.41
CA LEU A 81 -17.74 -0.78 -3.38
C LEU A 81 -16.86 -1.23 -4.56
N ASP A 82 -17.15 -0.76 -5.78
CA ASP A 82 -16.38 -1.14 -6.96
C ASP A 82 -14.93 -0.63 -6.92
N ASP A 83 -14.74 0.63 -6.47
CA ASP A 83 -13.41 1.22 -6.28
C ASP A 83 -12.61 0.40 -5.23
N PHE A 84 -13.26 -0.01 -4.14
CA PHE A 84 -12.65 -0.84 -3.11
C PHE A 84 -12.28 -2.25 -3.60
N LEU A 85 -13.13 -2.88 -4.42
CA LEU A 85 -12.84 -4.20 -5.01
C LEU A 85 -11.62 -4.14 -5.93
N LEU A 86 -11.45 -3.04 -6.66
CA LEU A 86 -10.26 -2.81 -7.48
C LEU A 86 -9.00 -2.65 -6.62
N LEU A 87 -9.07 -1.85 -5.55
CA LEU A 87 -7.99 -1.69 -4.57
C LEU A 87 -7.56 -3.04 -3.97
N ARG A 88 -8.54 -3.85 -3.54
CA ARG A 88 -8.32 -5.19 -3.00
C ARG A 88 -7.67 -6.13 -4.02
N THR A 89 -8.11 -6.07 -5.27
CA THR A 89 -7.51 -6.89 -6.34
C THR A 89 -6.05 -6.53 -6.57
N LYS A 90 -5.72 -5.23 -6.63
CA LYS A 90 -4.32 -4.77 -6.71
C LYS A 90 -3.52 -5.24 -5.50
N HIS A 91 -4.10 -5.18 -4.30
CA HIS A 91 -3.49 -5.66 -3.06
C HIS A 91 -3.11 -7.14 -3.14
N ASP A 92 -4.06 -7.99 -3.55
CA ASP A 92 -3.87 -9.44 -3.62
C ASP A 92 -2.76 -9.82 -4.62
N ILE A 93 -2.61 -9.05 -5.70
CA ILE A 93 -1.51 -9.22 -6.66
C ILE A 93 -0.16 -8.91 -6.00
N LEU A 94 -0.03 -7.77 -5.33
CA LEU A 94 1.21 -7.40 -4.64
C LEU A 94 1.54 -8.42 -3.54
N LYS A 95 0.54 -8.87 -2.78
CA LYS A 95 0.70 -9.91 -1.77
C LYS A 95 1.28 -11.19 -2.38
N LYS A 96 0.74 -11.66 -3.50
CA LYS A 96 1.28 -12.84 -4.22
C LYS A 96 2.72 -12.62 -4.70
N VAL A 97 3.03 -11.44 -5.22
CA VAL A 97 4.40 -11.08 -5.62
C VAL A 97 5.36 -11.17 -4.44
N ILE A 98 5.00 -10.61 -3.28
CA ILE A 98 5.86 -10.61 -2.09
C ILE A 98 5.95 -12.02 -1.49
N GLU A 99 4.83 -12.70 -1.25
CA GLU A 99 4.82 -14.04 -0.64
C GLU A 99 5.48 -15.08 -1.54
N GLY A 100 5.27 -15.01 -2.85
CA GLY A 100 5.95 -15.85 -3.83
C GLY A 100 7.43 -15.52 -3.94
N GLY A 101 7.78 -14.23 -3.97
CA GLY A 101 9.15 -13.76 -4.02
C GLY A 101 9.98 -14.14 -2.79
N LEU A 102 9.39 -14.25 -1.60
CA LEU A 102 10.06 -14.79 -0.41
C LEU A 102 10.37 -16.28 -0.51
N LYS A 103 9.65 -17.01 -1.38
CA LYS A 103 9.81 -18.44 -1.63
C LYS A 103 10.47 -18.72 -2.98
N TRP A 104 11.06 -17.70 -3.60
CA TRP A 104 11.52 -17.71 -5.00
C TRP A 104 12.33 -18.94 -5.40
N GLU A 105 13.27 -19.36 -4.55
CA GLU A 105 14.15 -20.51 -4.83
C GLU A 105 13.40 -21.85 -4.92
N SER A 106 12.24 -21.95 -4.28
CA SER A 106 11.40 -23.15 -4.26
C SER A 106 10.31 -23.19 -5.33
N LEU A 107 10.13 -22.09 -6.08
CA LEU A 107 9.13 -21.98 -7.14
C LEU A 107 9.61 -22.64 -8.43
N ASP A 108 8.67 -23.22 -9.18
CA ASP A 108 8.93 -23.65 -10.54
C ASP A 108 9.04 -22.46 -11.51
N ASP A 109 9.44 -22.74 -12.75
CA ASP A 109 9.69 -21.69 -13.75
C ASP A 109 8.40 -21.00 -14.21
N LEU A 110 7.26 -21.68 -14.16
CA LEU A 110 5.97 -21.11 -14.54
C LEU A 110 5.48 -20.11 -13.47
N ASP A 111 5.61 -20.47 -12.20
CA ASP A 111 5.30 -19.60 -11.07
C ASP A 111 6.20 -18.37 -11.07
N LYS A 112 7.51 -18.55 -11.29
CA LYS A 112 8.45 -17.43 -11.44
C LYS A 112 8.04 -16.51 -12.59
N LEU A 113 7.69 -17.06 -13.75
CA LEU A 113 7.24 -16.28 -14.90
C LEU A 113 5.96 -15.50 -14.59
N SER A 114 4.99 -16.13 -13.90
CA SER A 114 3.74 -15.47 -13.49
C SER A 114 3.98 -14.30 -12.54
N ILE A 115 4.94 -14.42 -11.62
CA ILE A 115 5.30 -13.33 -10.72
C ILE A 115 5.99 -12.21 -11.48
N LYS A 116 6.95 -12.53 -12.36
CA LYS A 116 7.61 -11.52 -13.21
C LYS A 116 6.61 -10.73 -14.05
N ASP A 117 5.69 -11.42 -14.72
CA ASP A 117 4.63 -10.79 -15.53
C ASP A 117 3.72 -9.89 -14.66
N SER A 118 3.44 -10.30 -13.43
CA SER A 118 2.69 -9.46 -12.48
C SER A 118 3.47 -8.20 -12.10
N ILE A 119 4.77 -8.31 -11.82
CA ILE A 119 5.61 -7.15 -11.52
C ILE A 119 5.60 -6.20 -12.71
N ASP A 120 5.92 -6.69 -13.91
CA ASP A 120 6.08 -5.85 -15.10
C ASP A 120 4.77 -5.15 -15.52
N ARG A 121 3.62 -5.80 -15.31
CA ARG A 121 2.29 -5.20 -15.61
C ARG A 121 1.86 -4.14 -14.61
N PHE A 122 2.16 -4.33 -13.34
CA PHE A 122 1.63 -3.49 -12.25
C PHE A 122 2.66 -2.50 -11.70
N LYS A 123 3.90 -2.54 -12.18
CA LYS A 123 4.90 -1.53 -11.87
C LYS A 123 4.45 -0.16 -12.40
N PRO A 124 4.58 0.92 -11.59
CA PRO A 124 4.28 2.27 -12.05
C PRO A 124 5.12 2.60 -13.30
N LYS A 125 4.48 3.10 -14.35
CA LYS A 125 5.19 3.58 -15.55
C LYS A 125 5.85 4.92 -15.22
N GLN A 126 7.15 5.03 -15.48
CA GLN A 126 7.91 6.29 -15.39
C GLN A 126 7.59 7.20 -16.59
#